data_AF-A0A7R9I9Q8-F1
#
_entry.id   AF-A0A7R9I9Q8-F1
#
_cell.length_a   1.000
_cell.length_b   1.000
_cell.length_c   1.000
_cell.angle_alpha   90.00
_cell.angle_beta   90.00
_cell.angle_gamma   90.00
#
_symmetry.space_group_name_H-M   'P 1'
#
loop_
_entity.id
_entity.type
_entity.pdbx_description
1 polymer ?
#
loop_
_entity_poly.entity_id
_entity_poly.type
_entity_poly.pdbx_seq_one_letter_code
_entity_poly.pdbx_strand_id
1 'polypeptide(L)'
;MISLLNAGTTLIVDRYSFSGIAFSAAKEGMDLKWCQNPETGLPKPDLVFMLNLNTSVMMQRGDFGSERTSVIIIIIIITITIIIIITIINCFQPVAGYEVLEFQEKVRNNFLLLQDATWRNIDADQNIEDLHQELLKDSLRTIKESKESMLQHL
;
A
#
# COMPACT_ATOMS: atom_id res chain seq x y z
N MET A 1 -17.45 -7.78 -0.45
CA MET A 1 -16.01 -8.12 -0.42
C MET A 1 -15.82 -9.61 -0.17
N ILE A 2 -16.13 -10.12 1.02
CA ILE A 2 -15.94 -11.56 1.38
C ILE A 2 -16.66 -12.51 0.41
N SER A 3 -17.87 -12.17 -0.03
CA SER A 3 -18.61 -12.96 -1.02
C SER A 3 -17.89 -13.12 -2.37
N LEU A 4 -17.11 -12.11 -2.79
CA LEU A 4 -16.32 -12.16 -4.02
C LEU A 4 -15.11 -13.09 -3.84
N LEU A 5 -14.40 -12.95 -2.72
CA LEU A 5 -13.28 -13.82 -2.38
C LEU A 5 -13.72 -15.30 -2.31
N ASN A 6 -14.84 -15.57 -1.65
CA ASN A 6 -15.41 -16.92 -1.57
C ASN A 6 -15.88 -17.46 -2.94
N ALA A 7 -16.20 -16.60 -3.89
CA ALA A 7 -16.54 -16.98 -5.26
C ALA A 7 -15.29 -17.23 -6.15
N GLY A 8 -14.09 -17.23 -5.57
CA GLY A 8 -12.83 -17.29 -6.31
C GLY A 8 -12.53 -16.01 -7.09
N THR A 9 -13.35 -14.98 -6.89
CA THR A 9 -13.03 -13.62 -7.34
C THR A 9 -12.03 -13.03 -6.36
N THR A 10 -11.51 -11.93 -6.80
CA THR A 10 -10.11 -11.79 -6.84
C THR A 10 -10.00 -10.27 -6.87
N LEU A 11 -9.37 -9.64 -5.86
CA LEU A 11 -9.56 -8.21 -5.58
C LEU A 11 -8.29 -7.37 -5.64
N ILE A 12 -8.32 -6.33 -6.48
CA ILE A 12 -7.29 -5.28 -6.50
C ILE A 12 -7.71 -4.10 -5.65
N VAL A 13 -6.96 -3.80 -4.60
CA VAL A 13 -7.35 -2.75 -3.64
C VAL A 13 -6.23 -1.73 -3.54
N ASP A 14 -6.53 -0.46 -3.83
CA ASP A 14 -5.66 0.68 -3.56
C ASP A 14 -5.86 1.14 -2.12
N ARG A 15 -4.83 0.92 -1.29
CA ARG A 15 -4.82 1.12 0.17
C ARG A 15 -5.73 0.13 0.92
N TYR A 16 -5.33 -0.17 2.14
CA TYR A 16 -6.05 -1.06 3.03
C TYR A 16 -5.82 -0.65 4.50
N SER A 17 -6.24 -1.48 5.44
CA SER A 17 -6.16 -1.25 6.89
C SER A 17 -4.81 -0.74 7.38
N PHE A 18 -3.70 -1.26 6.84
CA PHE A 18 -2.35 -0.82 7.22
C PHE A 18 -2.14 0.69 7.03
N SER A 19 -2.75 1.30 6.01
CA SER A 19 -2.68 2.74 5.81
C SER A 19 -3.42 3.50 6.91
N GLY A 20 -4.63 3.06 7.28
CA GLY A 20 -5.37 3.66 8.39
C GLY A 20 -4.59 3.60 9.70
N ILE A 21 -3.98 2.45 10.00
CA ILE A 21 -3.16 2.23 11.19
C ILE A 21 -1.94 3.15 11.20
N ALA A 22 -1.12 3.11 10.15
CA ALA A 22 0.15 3.83 10.13
C ALA A 22 0.00 5.35 10.19
N PHE A 23 -1.01 5.91 9.50
CA PHE A 23 -1.31 7.34 9.53
C PHE A 23 -1.94 7.78 10.85
N SER A 24 -2.78 6.95 11.46
CA SER A 24 -3.38 7.27 12.76
C SER A 24 -2.34 7.24 13.87
N ALA A 25 -1.50 6.21 13.90
CA ALA A 25 -0.43 6.05 14.88
C ALA A 25 0.73 7.06 14.72
N ALA A 26 0.79 7.79 13.60
CA ALA A 26 1.75 8.87 13.42
C ALA A 26 1.31 10.18 14.09
N LYS A 27 0.03 10.30 14.47
CA LYS A 27 -0.49 11.45 15.21
C LYS A 27 -0.19 11.30 16.70
N GLU A 28 -0.03 12.42 17.39
CA GLU A 28 0.25 12.40 18.82
C GLU A 28 -0.87 11.73 19.64
N GLY A 29 -0.46 10.94 20.63
CA GLY A 29 -1.38 10.27 21.56
C GLY A 29 -2.09 9.02 21.03
N MET A 30 -1.78 8.55 19.81
CA MET A 30 -2.35 7.32 19.25
C MET A 30 -1.30 6.21 19.19
N ASP A 31 -1.50 5.17 19.99
CA ASP A 31 -0.64 3.99 20.03
C ASP A 31 -0.88 3.07 18.81
N LEU A 32 0.20 2.51 18.26
CA LEU A 32 0.15 1.66 17.07
C LEU A 32 -0.71 0.41 17.29
N LYS A 33 -0.67 -0.20 18.48
CA LYS A 33 -1.47 -1.38 18.80
C LYS A 33 -2.94 -0.99 19.01
N TRP A 34 -3.19 0.14 19.65
CA TRP A 34 -4.54 0.69 19.74
C TRP A 34 -5.16 0.92 18.36
N CYS A 35 -4.39 1.46 17.40
CA CYS A 35 -4.85 1.65 16.02
C CYS A 35 -5.09 0.35 15.25
N GLN A 36 -4.46 -0.77 15.64
CA GLN A 36 -4.68 -2.09 15.02
C GLN A 36 -5.97 -2.76 15.48
N ASN A 37 -6.39 -2.55 16.73
CA ASN A 37 -7.54 -3.25 17.30
C ASN A 37 -8.86 -3.11 16.50
N PRO A 38 -9.20 -1.94 15.91
CA PRO A 38 -10.40 -1.81 15.08
C PRO A 38 -10.34 -2.59 13.77
N GLU A 39 -9.14 -2.94 13.30
CA GLU A 39 -8.91 -3.62 12.02
C GLU A 39 -8.84 -5.15 12.19
N THR A 40 -8.81 -5.65 13.44
CA THR A 40 -8.77 -7.09 13.75
C THR A 40 -10.01 -7.80 13.19
N GLY A 41 -9.80 -8.93 12.53
CA GLY A 41 -10.85 -9.72 11.91
C GLY A 41 -11.19 -9.32 10.48
N LEU A 42 -10.53 -8.29 9.92
CA LEU A 42 -10.62 -8.02 8.48
C LEU A 42 -9.86 -9.08 7.67
N PRO A 43 -10.27 -9.37 6.43
CA PRO A 43 -9.54 -10.29 5.55
C PRO A 43 -8.07 -9.90 5.40
N LYS A 44 -7.19 -10.81 5.78
CA LYS A 44 -5.75 -10.60 5.67
C LYS A 44 -5.33 -10.71 4.20
N PRO A 45 -4.55 -9.77 3.67
CA PRO A 45 -4.03 -9.87 2.31
C PRO A 45 -2.98 -10.97 2.17
N ASP A 46 -2.98 -11.67 1.03
CA ASP A 46 -1.93 -12.64 0.70
C ASP A 46 -0.64 -11.98 0.19
N LEU A 47 -0.76 -10.75 -0.33
CA LEU A 47 0.34 -9.94 -0.85
C LEU A 47 0.08 -8.45 -0.59
N VAL A 48 1.11 -7.76 -0.09
CA VAL A 48 1.09 -6.32 0.16
C VAL A 48 2.31 -5.68 -0.50
N PHE A 49 2.09 -4.83 -1.49
CA PHE A 49 3.18 -4.03 -2.06
C PHE A 49 3.41 -2.75 -1.25
N MET A 50 4.66 -2.53 -0.87
CA MET A 50 5.18 -1.29 -0.33
C MET A 50 6.03 -0.63 -1.41
N LEU A 51 5.46 0.36 -2.10
CA LEU A 51 6.16 1.14 -3.11
C LEU A 51 7.05 2.18 -2.44
N ASN A 52 8.36 2.03 -2.57
CA ASN A 52 9.35 2.97 -2.07
C ASN A 52 9.72 3.96 -3.17
N LEU A 53 9.57 5.26 -2.88
CA LEU A 53 10.05 6.35 -3.72
C LEU A 53 11.17 7.07 -2.98
N ASN A 54 12.25 7.42 -3.68
CA ASN A 54 13.30 8.24 -3.10
C ASN A 54 12.80 9.68 -2.92
N THR A 55 13.07 10.25 -1.73
CA THR A 55 12.70 11.62 -1.38
C THR A 55 13.26 12.65 -2.35
N SER A 56 14.46 12.41 -2.91
CA SER A 56 15.07 13.27 -3.92
C SER A 56 14.31 13.30 -5.24
N VAL A 57 13.74 12.17 -5.68
CA VAL A 57 12.90 12.06 -6.88
C VAL A 57 11.52 12.69 -6.63
N MET A 58 10.97 12.52 -5.43
CA MET A 58 9.70 13.15 -5.03
C MET A 58 9.76 14.69 -5.09
N MET A 59 10.89 15.29 -4.68
CA MET A 59 11.07 16.74 -4.71
C MET A 59 11.12 17.30 -6.14
N GLN A 60 11.59 16.52 -7.11
CA GLN A 60 11.71 16.96 -8.52
C GLN A 60 10.38 16.90 -9.29
N ARG A 61 9.38 16.15 -8.81
CA ARG A 61 8.08 16.00 -9.48
C ARG A 61 7.15 17.21 -9.34
N GLY A 62 7.64 18.36 -8.86
CA GLY A 62 6.96 19.67 -8.88
C GLY A 62 5.86 19.89 -7.84
N ASP A 63 5.40 18.82 -7.17
CA ASP A 63 4.25 18.81 -6.25
C ASP A 63 4.59 18.54 -4.78
N PHE A 64 5.84 18.82 -4.40
CA PHE A 64 6.35 18.45 -3.09
C PHE A 64 5.68 19.20 -1.93
N GLY A 65 5.32 18.40 -0.91
CA GLY A 65 4.67 18.74 0.35
C GLY A 65 3.16 18.64 0.30
N SER A 66 2.59 18.57 -0.90
CA SER A 66 1.18 18.30 -1.12
C SER A 66 0.57 17.21 -0.30
N GLU A 67 -0.62 17.47 0.24
CA GLU A 67 -1.43 16.61 1.12
C GLU A 67 -1.69 15.17 0.67
N ARG A 68 -1.00 14.66 -0.36
CA ARG A 68 -0.64 13.24 -0.47
C ARG A 68 0.79 13.11 -1.01
N THR A 69 1.79 13.03 -0.13
CA THR A 69 3.14 12.63 -0.57
C THR A 69 3.59 11.30 0.04
N SER A 70 3.56 10.29 -0.83
CA SER A 70 4.36 9.06 -0.88
C SER A 70 4.74 8.37 0.44
N VAL A 71 3.78 7.65 1.00
CA VAL A 71 4.05 6.25 1.33
C VAL A 71 2.81 5.45 0.90
N ILE A 72 3.05 4.47 0.03
CA ILE A 72 2.19 3.30 -0.22
C ILE A 72 0.99 3.49 -1.14
N ILE A 73 1.11 2.86 -2.30
CA ILE A 73 0.00 2.18 -2.95
C ILE A 73 0.08 0.74 -2.46
N ILE A 74 -0.79 0.34 -1.53
CA ILE A 74 -1.05 -1.07 -1.30
C ILE A 74 -1.79 -1.49 -2.56
N ILE A 75 -1.22 -2.39 -3.35
CA ILE A 75 -1.97 -3.11 -4.37
C ILE A 75 -2.06 -4.54 -3.85
N ILE A 76 -3.15 -4.88 -3.17
CA ILE A 76 -3.54 -6.30 -3.08
C ILE A 76 -3.93 -6.64 -4.51
N ILE A 77 -3.46 -7.73 -5.13
CA ILE A 77 -3.96 -8.13 -6.46
C ILE A 77 -4.72 -9.41 -6.34
N ILE A 78 -5.98 -9.36 -6.75
CA ILE A 78 -6.48 -10.30 -7.72
C ILE A 78 -7.49 -9.52 -8.69
N THR A 79 -7.44 -9.66 -10.03
CA THR A 79 -8.01 -8.89 -11.21
C THR A 79 -9.45 -8.27 -11.21
N ILE A 80 -9.79 -7.18 -11.95
CA ILE A 80 -9.69 -6.93 -13.43
C ILE A 80 -8.92 -5.66 -13.84
N THR A 81 -8.08 -5.89 -14.86
CA THR A 81 -7.23 -5.01 -15.67
C THR A 81 -7.98 -3.82 -16.26
N ILE A 82 -7.48 -2.60 -15.95
CA ILE A 82 -7.57 -1.29 -16.66
C ILE A 82 -7.50 -0.12 -15.65
N ILE A 83 -7.84 -0.32 -14.38
CA ILE A 83 -7.93 0.78 -13.38
C ILE A 83 -6.58 1.15 -12.73
N ILE A 84 -5.57 0.27 -12.79
CA ILE A 84 -4.27 0.48 -12.12
C ILE A 84 -3.52 1.70 -12.68
N ILE A 85 -3.57 1.94 -14.00
CA ILE A 85 -2.81 3.03 -14.63
C ILE A 85 -3.44 4.40 -14.33
N ILE A 86 -4.78 4.50 -14.27
CA ILE A 86 -5.49 5.76 -14.03
C ILE A 86 -5.36 6.21 -12.57
N THR A 87 -5.24 5.28 -11.63
CA THR A 87 -5.09 5.59 -10.20
C THR A 87 -3.67 6.04 -9.86
N ILE A 88 -2.64 5.45 -10.49
CA ILE A 88 -1.24 5.89 -10.37
C ILE A 88 -1.07 7.33 -10.89
N ILE A 89 -1.77 7.70 -11.96
CA ILE A 89 -1.68 9.05 -12.57
C ILE A 89 -2.48 10.10 -11.79
N ASN A 90 -3.66 9.77 -11.25
CA ASN A 90 -4.50 10.73 -10.50
C ASN A 90 -4.18 10.85 -9.00
N CYS A 91 -3.23 10.08 -8.47
CA CYS A 91 -2.78 10.20 -7.09
C CYS A 91 -1.84 11.41 -6.86
N PHE A 92 -1.46 12.12 -7.92
CA PHE A 92 -0.60 13.30 -7.92
C PHE A 92 -1.43 14.60 -7.95
N GLN A 93 -1.58 15.27 -6.82
CA GLN A 93 -2.14 16.64 -6.66
C GLN A 93 -1.37 17.39 -5.53
N PRO A 94 -1.40 18.76 -5.38
CA PRO A 94 -0.34 19.71 -4.85
C PRO A 94 -0.55 20.47 -3.46
N VAL A 95 0.47 20.72 -2.55
CA VAL A 95 0.47 21.47 -1.19
C VAL A 95 1.80 21.48 -0.29
N ALA A 96 2.92 22.22 -0.48
CA ALA A 96 4.19 22.27 0.36
C ALA A 96 4.24 22.23 1.96
N GLY A 97 5.31 21.67 2.62
CA GLY A 97 5.69 21.95 4.06
C GLY A 97 6.73 21.04 4.82
N TYR A 98 7.45 21.54 5.86
CA TYR A 98 8.47 20.81 6.68
C TYR A 98 7.88 19.85 7.76
N GLU A 99 6.74 20.19 8.38
CA GLU A 99 6.01 19.30 9.31
C GLU A 99 5.60 17.98 8.63
N VAL A 100 5.47 18.02 7.30
CA VAL A 100 5.16 16.86 6.48
C VAL A 100 6.30 15.84 6.52
N LEU A 101 7.58 16.25 6.52
CA LEU A 101 8.69 15.29 6.47
C LEU A 101 8.81 14.44 7.73
N GLU A 102 8.76 15.06 8.92
CA GLU A 102 8.81 14.32 10.19
C GLU A 102 7.58 13.41 10.34
N PHE A 103 6.40 13.91 9.94
CA PHE A 103 5.19 13.10 9.94
C PHE A 103 5.28 11.92 8.96
N GLN A 104 5.79 12.14 7.75
CA GLN A 104 6.01 11.07 6.76
C GLN A 104 7.04 10.04 7.25
N GLU A 105 8.07 10.47 7.96
CA GLU A 105 9.05 9.56 8.57
C GLU A 105 8.41 8.70 9.67
N LYS A 106 7.59 9.29 10.54
CA LYS A 106 6.79 8.54 11.54
C LYS A 106 5.87 7.53 10.87
N VAL A 107 5.14 7.94 9.84
CA VAL A 107 4.27 7.06 9.05
C VAL A 107 5.06 5.91 8.42
N ARG A 108 6.21 6.20 7.78
CA ARG A 108 7.10 5.19 7.20
C ARG A 108 7.57 4.19 8.26
N ASN A 109 8.00 4.66 9.42
CA ASN A 109 8.43 3.80 10.52
C ASN A 109 7.28 2.90 11.02
N ASN A 110 6.07 3.42 11.12
CA ASN A 110 4.90 2.61 11.46
C ASN A 110 4.66 1.51 10.43
N PHE A 111 4.79 1.79 9.14
CA PHE A 111 4.68 0.76 8.12
C PHE A 111 5.77 -0.30 8.19
N LEU A 112 7.02 0.08 8.50
CA LEU A 112 8.11 -0.87 8.71
C LEU A 112 7.80 -1.83 9.88
N LEU A 113 7.16 -1.31 10.94
CA LEU A 113 6.74 -2.11 12.09
C LEU A 113 5.56 -3.05 11.79
N LEU A 114 4.72 -2.73 10.80
CA LEU A 114 3.57 -3.53 10.39
C LEU A 114 3.92 -4.62 9.36
N GLN A 115 5.14 -4.64 8.81
CA GLN A 115 5.51 -5.61 7.78
C GLN A 115 5.54 -7.04 8.32
N ASP A 116 5.05 -7.97 7.51
CA ASP A 116 5.17 -9.41 7.72
C ASP A 116 5.62 -10.11 6.42
N ALA A 117 5.55 -11.45 6.39
CA ALA A 117 5.99 -12.25 5.24
C ALA A 117 5.23 -11.97 3.92
N THR A 118 4.02 -11.38 4.00
CA THR A 118 3.19 -11.03 2.84
C THR A 118 3.66 -9.76 2.13
N TRP A 119 4.57 -9.00 2.74
CA TRP A 119 5.02 -7.72 2.22
C TRP A 119 6.11 -7.87 1.14
N ARG A 120 6.02 -7.02 0.13
CA ARG A 120 7.03 -6.84 -0.91
C ARG A 120 7.37 -5.37 -1.06
N ASN A 121 8.63 -5.04 -0.79
CA ASN A 121 9.17 -3.70 -0.98
C ASN A 121 9.59 -3.57 -2.45
N ILE A 122 8.96 -2.66 -3.18
CA ILE A 122 9.19 -2.43 -4.61
C ILE A 122 9.77 -1.04 -4.80
N ASP A 123 10.79 -0.93 -5.64
CA ASP A 123 11.34 0.36 -6.07
C ASP A 123 10.38 1.00 -7.08
N ALA A 124 9.86 2.19 -6.75
CA ALA A 124 8.95 2.95 -7.61
C ALA A 124 9.63 4.14 -8.30
N ASP A 125 10.96 4.26 -8.21
CA ASP A 125 11.75 5.20 -9.01
C ASP A 125 12.06 4.66 -10.42
N GLN A 126 11.92 3.35 -10.63
CA GLN A 126 12.09 2.71 -11.94
C GLN A 126 10.98 3.11 -12.94
N ASN A 127 11.17 2.72 -14.20
CA ASN A 127 10.20 2.99 -15.26
C ASN A 127 8.84 2.30 -14.99
N ILE A 128 7.74 2.93 -15.40
CA ILE A 128 6.38 2.45 -15.21
C ILE A 128 6.17 1.08 -15.84
N GLU A 129 6.72 0.82 -17.03
CA GLU A 129 6.60 -0.50 -17.66
C GLU A 129 7.28 -1.60 -16.82
N ASP A 130 8.50 -1.35 -16.34
CA ASP A 130 9.26 -2.33 -15.57
C ASP A 130 8.63 -2.57 -14.20
N LEU A 131 8.21 -1.50 -13.52
CA LEU A 131 7.44 -1.55 -12.27
C LEU A 131 6.16 -2.39 -12.46
N HIS A 132 5.42 -2.14 -13.54
CA HIS A 132 4.18 -2.88 -13.81
C HIS A 132 4.44 -4.36 -14.06
N GLN A 133 5.50 -4.72 -14.79
CA GLN A 133 5.87 -6.12 -15.02
C GLN A 133 6.25 -6.82 -13.72
N GLU A 134 7.00 -6.15 -12.84
CA GLU A 134 7.37 -6.68 -11.53
C GLU A 134 6.14 -6.94 -10.66
N LEU A 135 5.25 -5.95 -10.52
CA LEU A 135 4.00 -6.07 -9.78
C LEU A 135 3.12 -7.19 -10.33
N LEU A 136 2.98 -7.27 -11.66
CA LEU A 136 2.18 -8.30 -12.33
C LEU A 136 2.74 -9.70 -12.05
N LYS A 137 4.06 -9.88 -12.16
CA LYS A 137 4.72 -11.16 -11.92
C LYS A 137 4.50 -11.65 -10.49
N ASP A 138 4.75 -10.81 -9.51
CA ASP A 138 4.59 -11.15 -8.08
C ASP A 138 3.14 -11.41 -7.71
N SER A 139 2.23 -10.67 -8.34
CA SER A 139 0.81 -10.88 -8.18
C SER A 139 0.40 -12.23 -8.72
N LEU A 140 0.65 -12.54 -9.99
CA LEU A 140 0.30 -13.82 -10.63
C LEU A 140 0.86 -15.03 -9.87
N ARG A 141 2.07 -14.92 -9.31
CA ARG A 141 2.64 -15.94 -8.41
C ARG A 141 1.74 -16.15 -7.20
N THR A 142 1.40 -15.08 -6.49
CA THR A 142 0.55 -15.13 -5.30
C THR A 142 -0.84 -15.68 -5.61
N ILE A 143 -1.46 -15.27 -6.73
CA ILE A 143 -2.77 -15.83 -7.16
C ILE A 143 -2.71 -17.36 -7.28
N LYS A 144 -1.60 -17.88 -7.80
CA LYS A 144 -1.42 -19.32 -7.99
C LYS A 144 -1.27 -20.04 -6.65
N GLU A 145 -0.51 -19.46 -5.72
CA GLU A 145 -0.25 -20.02 -4.39
C GLU A 145 -1.47 -19.92 -3.47
N SER A 146 -2.25 -18.84 -3.55
CA SER A 146 -3.37 -18.60 -2.64
C SER A 146 -4.61 -19.46 -2.92
N LYS A 147 -4.75 -19.99 -4.15
CA LYS A 147 -5.85 -20.90 -4.54
C LYS A 147 -6.00 -22.13 -3.64
N GLU A 148 -4.91 -22.56 -3.01
CA GLU A 148 -4.87 -23.76 -2.16
C GLU A 148 -5.00 -23.41 -0.67
N SER A 149 -4.99 -22.12 -0.33
CA SER A 149 -4.98 -21.63 1.04
C SER A 149 -6.35 -21.11 1.49
N MET A 150 -6.62 -21.20 2.79
CA MET A 150 -7.83 -20.62 3.40
C MET A 150 -7.63 -19.13 3.65
N LEU A 151 -8.69 -18.34 3.50
CA LEU A 151 -8.70 -16.91 3.82
C LEU A 151 -8.29 -16.68 5.28
N GLN A 152 -7.25 -15.87 5.46
CA GLN A 152 -6.76 -15.47 6.78
C GLN A 152 -7.40 -14.15 7.23
N HIS A 153 -7.20 -13.79 8.49
CA HIS A 153 -7.71 -12.55 9.08
C HIS A 153 -6.58 -11.80 9.80
N LEU A 154 -6.69 -10.47 9.84
CA LEU A 154 -5.77 -9.56 10.57
C LEU A 154 -5.97 -9.65 12.08
#